data_AF-A0A835KYE4-F1
#
_entry.id   AF-A0A835KYE4-F1
#
_cell.length_a   1.000
_cell.length_b   1.000
_cell.length_c   1.000
_cell.angle_alpha   90.00
_cell.angle_beta   90.00
_cell.angle_gamma   90.00
#
_symmetry.space_group_name_H-M   'P 1'
#
loop_
_entity.id
_entity.type
_entity.pdbx_description
1 polymer ?
#
loop_
_entity_poly.entity_id
_entity_poly.type
_entity_poly.pdbx_seq_one_letter_code
_entity_poly.pdbx_strand_id
1 'polypeptide(L)'
;MFLVMCSSRMSSHAGILPFRHLGDFLNSCSSVAVQASLPHVKCKTELATEEWVLMEQVVSALTYFEEATKSVSQVSACLSDAIPLINSLRRVLERIKNTTAMDDNAYSPEYNAFILNLIAGINDRFDYLETDETFILATALDPRYKLRTFTLQSTSVNASA
;
A
#
# COMPACT_ATOMS: atom_id res chain seq x y z
N MET A 1 15.01 -13.99 17.99
CA MET A 1 14.69 -14.98 19.04
C MET A 1 13.44 -14.52 19.78
N PHE A 2 12.28 -14.78 19.19
CA PHE A 2 11.04 -15.16 19.87
C PHE A 2 10.34 -16.05 18.85
N LEU A 3 10.44 -17.34 19.08
CA LEU A 3 9.86 -18.43 18.31
C LEU A 3 9.25 -19.37 19.35
N VAL A 4 8.17 -20.06 18.96
CA VAL A 4 7.41 -21.15 19.61
C VAL A 4 5.93 -20.71 19.64
N MET A 5 4.95 -21.39 19.06
CA MET A 5 4.83 -22.68 18.38
C MET A 5 3.45 -22.67 17.72
N CYS A 6 3.33 -23.08 16.47
CA CYS A 6 2.12 -23.79 16.03
C CYS A 6 2.58 -24.92 15.10
N SER A 7 3.26 -25.89 15.72
CA SER A 7 3.46 -27.19 15.13
C SER A 7 2.21 -28.02 15.44
N SER A 8 1.30 -28.13 14.47
CA SER A 8 0.33 -29.22 14.43
C SER A 8 0.69 -30.12 13.26
N ARG A 9 1.39 -31.19 13.63
CA ARG A 9 1.66 -32.40 12.87
C ARG A 9 0.35 -32.98 12.30
N MET A 10 0.22 -33.05 10.98
CA MET A 10 -0.63 -34.05 10.32
C MET A 10 0.19 -34.78 9.26
N SER A 11 0.48 -36.04 9.58
CA SER A 11 1.14 -37.04 8.75
C SER A 11 0.20 -37.51 7.64
N SER A 12 0.80 -37.77 6.47
CA SER A 12 0.32 -38.54 5.31
C SER A 12 -0.96 -39.36 5.48
N HIS A 13 -2.01 -38.98 4.76
CA HIS A 13 -2.61 -39.83 3.72
C HIS A 13 -3.67 -39.04 2.91
N ALA A 14 -3.55 -39.11 1.59
CA ALA A 14 -4.60 -38.98 0.58
C ALA A 14 -5.50 -37.72 0.58
N GLY A 15 -5.52 -37.04 -0.57
CA GLY A 15 -6.72 -36.32 -1.02
C GLY A 15 -6.53 -34.82 -1.19
N ILE A 16 -6.47 -34.42 -2.45
CA ILE A 16 -6.68 -33.05 -2.93
C ILE A 16 -7.98 -32.51 -2.29
N LEU A 17 -7.89 -31.46 -1.47
CA LEU A 17 -9.04 -30.66 -1.04
C LEU A 17 -8.78 -29.17 -1.31
N PRO A 18 -9.83 -28.42 -1.69
CA PRO A 18 -9.68 -27.16 -2.40
C PRO A 18 -9.33 -25.99 -1.47
N PHE A 19 -8.50 -25.08 -1.99
CA PHE A 19 -8.00 -23.83 -1.37
C PHE A 19 -9.06 -22.83 -0.86
N ARG A 20 -10.36 -23.16 -0.83
CA ARG A 20 -11.43 -22.25 -0.39
C ARG A 20 -11.51 -22.11 1.14
N HIS A 21 -11.01 -23.07 1.91
CA HIS A 21 -11.04 -22.99 3.38
C HIS A 21 -9.84 -22.28 4.01
N LEU A 22 -8.76 -22.01 3.27
CA LEU A 22 -7.59 -21.29 3.82
C LEU A 22 -7.87 -19.79 3.99
N GLY A 23 -8.68 -19.20 3.10
CA GLY A 23 -9.13 -17.81 3.22
C GLY A 23 -10.06 -17.60 4.42
N ASP A 24 -10.98 -18.54 4.67
CA ASP A 24 -11.85 -18.51 5.84
C ASP A 24 -11.07 -18.77 7.14
N PHE A 25 -10.03 -19.61 7.08
CA PHE A 25 -9.15 -19.87 8.21
C PHE A 25 -8.27 -18.65 8.55
N LEU A 26 -7.73 -17.96 7.55
CA LEU A 26 -6.94 -16.73 7.75
C LEU A 26 -7.80 -15.55 8.25
N ASN A 27 -9.03 -15.40 7.72
CA ASN A 27 -9.99 -14.39 8.20
C ASN A 27 -10.56 -14.71 9.59
N SER A 28 -10.66 -15.99 9.96
CA SER A 28 -11.00 -16.41 11.33
C SER A 28 -9.83 -16.18 12.29
N CYS A 29 -8.60 -16.49 11.88
CA CYS A 29 -7.40 -16.33 12.70
C CYS A 29 -7.01 -14.87 12.99
N SER A 30 -7.27 -13.92 12.08
CA SER A 30 -7.00 -12.50 12.36
C SER A 30 -7.93 -11.96 13.46
N SER A 31 -9.22 -12.34 13.43
CA SER A 31 -10.18 -12.02 14.49
C SER A 31 -9.84 -12.71 15.82
N VAL A 32 -9.50 -14.01 15.77
CA VAL A 32 -9.15 -14.79 16.96
C VAL A 32 -7.82 -14.36 17.59
N ALA A 33 -6.81 -13.97 16.80
CA ALA A 33 -5.53 -13.49 17.34
C ALA A 33 -5.67 -12.15 18.07
N VAL A 34 -6.52 -11.25 17.56
CA VAL A 34 -6.88 -9.99 18.22
C VAL A 34 -7.73 -10.28 19.46
N GLN A 35 -8.74 -11.16 19.38
CA GLN A 35 -9.59 -11.52 20.52
C GLN A 35 -8.85 -12.27 21.64
N ALA A 36 -7.85 -13.10 21.31
CA ALA A 36 -7.05 -13.82 22.31
C ALA A 36 -6.09 -12.90 23.07
N SER A 37 -5.72 -11.76 22.48
CA SER A 37 -4.86 -10.75 23.13
C SER A 37 -5.65 -9.70 23.91
N LEU A 38 -6.93 -9.47 23.59
CA LEU A 38 -7.82 -8.54 24.31
C LEU A 38 -7.91 -8.74 25.85
N PRO A 39 -8.02 -9.95 26.43
CA PRO A 39 -8.14 -10.10 27.88
C PRO A 39 -6.86 -9.71 28.65
N HIS A 40 -5.73 -9.52 27.96
CA HIS A 40 -4.46 -9.08 28.55
C HIS A 40 -4.12 -7.61 28.27
N VAL A 41 -4.85 -6.93 27.38
CA VAL A 41 -4.70 -5.48 27.16
C VAL A 41 -5.58 -4.75 28.17
N LYS A 42 -5.06 -4.56 29.38
CA LYS A 42 -5.67 -3.69 30.37
C LYS A 42 -5.36 -2.23 30.01
N CYS A 43 -6.02 -1.70 28.98
CA CYS A 43 -5.92 -0.27 28.65
C CYS A 43 -6.69 0.51 29.72
N LYS A 44 -5.96 1.13 30.65
CA LYS A 44 -6.52 1.91 31.77
C LYS A 44 -6.80 3.36 31.39
N THR A 45 -6.52 3.74 30.15
CA THR A 45 -6.64 5.09 29.61
C THR A 45 -7.80 5.10 28.64
N GLU A 46 -8.88 5.78 29.03
CA GLU A 46 -9.96 6.14 28.11
C GLU A 46 -9.44 7.26 27.22
N LEU A 47 -9.39 7.01 25.91
CA LEU A 47 -9.05 8.04 24.93
C LEU A 47 -10.18 9.08 24.91
N ALA A 48 -9.80 10.36 24.88
CA ALA A 48 -10.72 11.45 24.70
C ALA A 48 -11.33 11.42 23.29
N THR A 49 -12.49 12.06 23.10
CA THR A 49 -13.21 12.03 21.81
C THR A 49 -12.34 12.56 20.66
N GLU A 50 -11.58 13.62 20.90
CA GLU A 50 -10.63 14.20 19.97
C GLU A 50 -9.51 13.23 19.57
N GLU A 51 -9.04 12.39 20.48
CA GLU A 51 -8.01 11.38 20.21
C GLU A 51 -8.57 10.24 19.34
N TRP A 52 -9.84 9.87 19.55
CA TRP A 52 -10.53 8.91 18.67
C TRP A 52 -10.69 9.45 17.25
N VAL A 53 -11.12 10.70 17.10
CA VAL A 53 -11.25 11.35 15.79
C VAL A 53 -9.89 11.40 15.08
N LEU A 54 -8.82 11.79 15.79
CA LEU A 54 -7.47 11.78 15.23
C LEU A 54 -7.06 10.37 14.79
N MET A 55 -7.37 9.34 15.58
CA MET A 55 -7.06 7.96 15.23
C MET A 55 -7.78 7.52 13.95
N GLU A 56 -9.08 7.85 13.81
CA GLU A 56 -9.85 7.57 12.60
C GLU A 56 -9.24 8.25 11.37
N GLN A 57 -8.83 9.51 11.51
CA GLN A 57 -8.15 10.27 10.44
C GLN A 57 -6.81 9.63 10.05
N VAL A 58 -6.00 9.21 11.03
CA VAL A 58 -4.72 8.52 10.81
C VAL A 58 -4.94 7.18 10.10
N VAL A 59 -5.88 6.37 10.57
CA VAL A 59 -6.21 5.07 9.96
C VAL A 59 -6.66 5.27 8.51
N SER A 60 -7.50 6.27 8.24
CA SER A 60 -7.95 6.60 6.89
C SER A 60 -6.78 6.93 5.94
N ALA A 61 -5.79 7.70 6.41
CA ALA A 61 -4.59 7.98 5.64
C ALA A 61 -3.70 6.75 5.44
N LEU A 62 -3.60 5.88 6.45
CA LEU A 62 -2.80 4.65 6.37
C LEU A 62 -3.40 3.58 5.46
N THR A 63 -4.71 3.62 5.17
CA THR A 63 -5.35 2.71 4.20
C THR A 63 -4.67 2.75 2.83
N TYR A 64 -4.21 3.92 2.37
CA TYR A 64 -3.50 4.03 1.09
C TYR A 64 -2.13 3.31 1.10
N PHE A 65 -1.46 3.29 2.25
CA PHE A 65 -0.22 2.52 2.41
C PHE A 65 -0.48 1.02 2.48
N GLU A 66 -1.58 0.61 3.10
CA GLU A 66 -2.03 -0.78 3.10
C GLU A 66 -2.31 -1.26 1.66
N GLU A 67 -3.04 -0.48 0.86
CA GLU A 67 -3.31 -0.79 -0.55
C GLU A 67 -2.02 -0.86 -1.36
N ALA A 68 -1.10 0.09 -1.19
CA ALA A 68 0.20 0.05 -1.84
C ALA A 68 1.01 -1.18 -1.45
N THR A 69 1.02 -1.53 -0.16
CA THR A 69 1.70 -2.72 0.36
C THR A 69 1.11 -4.00 -0.23
N LYS A 70 -0.22 -4.08 -0.31
CA LYS A 70 -0.92 -5.20 -0.97
C LYS A 70 -0.53 -5.31 -2.43
N SER A 71 -0.46 -4.19 -3.15
CA SER A 71 -0.07 -4.16 -4.57
C SER A 71 1.33 -4.75 -4.80
N VAL A 72 2.31 -4.39 -3.98
CA VAL A 72 3.70 -4.89 -4.13
C VAL A 72 3.91 -6.29 -3.54
N SER A 73 3.00 -6.76 -2.68
CA SER A 73 3.05 -8.10 -2.09
C SER A 73 2.42 -9.17 -2.99
N GLN A 74 1.82 -8.78 -4.12
CA GLN A 74 1.26 -9.73 -5.08
C GLN A 74 2.37 -10.48 -5.83
N VAL A 75 2.09 -11.73 -6.21
CA VAL A 75 3.00 -12.56 -7.02
C VAL A 75 3.25 -11.93 -8.41
N SER A 76 2.30 -11.15 -8.90
CA SER A 76 2.39 -10.42 -10.17
C SER A 76 3.06 -9.05 -10.06
N ALA A 77 3.52 -8.66 -8.87
CA ALA A 77 4.19 -7.38 -8.69
C ALA A 77 5.54 -7.38 -9.42
N CYS A 78 5.78 -6.34 -10.21
CA CYS A 78 6.97 -6.16 -11.02
C CYS A 78 7.67 -4.85 -10.64
N LEU A 79 8.96 -4.75 -10.99
CA LEU A 79 9.75 -3.54 -10.78
C LEU A 79 9.12 -2.29 -11.44
N SER A 80 8.43 -2.51 -12.56
CA SER A 80 7.71 -1.48 -13.31
C SER A 80 6.56 -0.83 -12.54
N ASP A 81 6.06 -1.48 -11.48
CA ASP A 81 4.97 -0.94 -10.66
C ASP A 81 5.46 0.11 -9.65
N ALA A 82 6.77 0.14 -9.33
CA ALA A 82 7.30 0.94 -8.23
C ALA A 82 7.16 2.45 -8.46
N ILE A 83 7.61 2.97 -9.61
CA ILE A 83 7.51 4.42 -9.92
C ILE A 83 6.03 4.85 -9.95
N PRO A 84 5.13 4.19 -10.71
CA PRO A 84 3.70 4.55 -10.73
C PRO A 84 3.06 4.50 -9.34
N LEU A 85 3.37 3.48 -8.54
CA LEU A 85 2.76 3.29 -7.23
C LEU A 85 3.17 4.39 -6.24
N ILE A 86 4.48 4.67 -6.12
CA ILE A 86 4.98 5.73 -5.24
C ILE A 86 4.47 7.10 -5.69
N ASN A 87 4.41 7.35 -7.00
CA ASN A 87 3.87 8.59 -7.54
C ASN A 87 2.36 8.74 -7.28
N SER A 88 1.60 7.64 -7.35
CA SER A 88 0.20 7.62 -6.95
C SER A 88 0.04 7.95 -5.47
N LEU A 89 0.82 7.30 -4.60
CA LEU A 89 0.77 7.51 -3.16
C LEU A 89 1.13 8.96 -2.77
N ARG A 90 2.19 9.53 -3.38
CA ARG A 90 2.57 10.93 -3.21
C ARG A 90 1.43 11.87 -3.62
N ARG A 91 0.80 11.62 -4.77
CA ARG A 91 -0.36 12.42 -5.25
C ARG A 91 -1.58 12.32 -4.34
N VAL A 92 -1.82 11.17 -3.71
CA VAL A 92 -2.91 11.02 -2.73
C VAL A 92 -2.62 11.88 -1.50
N LEU A 93 -1.43 11.77 -0.91
CA LEU A 93 -1.08 12.53 0.29
C LEU A 93 -1.03 14.04 0.04
N GLU A 94 -0.54 14.47 -1.12
CA GLU A 94 -0.57 15.87 -1.53
C GLU A 94 -2.01 16.40 -1.67
N ARG A 95 -2.94 15.58 -2.18
CA ARG A 95 -4.36 15.95 -2.20
C ARG A 95 -4.91 16.07 -0.78
N ILE A 96 -4.61 15.12 0.10
CA ILE A 96 -5.03 15.18 1.52
C ILE A 96 -4.52 16.46 2.16
N LYS A 97 -3.22 16.76 2.05
CA LYS A 97 -2.60 17.98 2.56
C LYS A 97 -3.32 19.25 2.08
N ASN A 98 -3.67 19.30 0.79
CA ASN A 98 -4.35 20.46 0.23
C ASN A 98 -5.80 20.58 0.73
N THR A 99 -6.51 19.46 0.91
CA THR A 99 -7.86 19.48 1.51
C THR A 99 -7.85 19.88 2.97
N THR A 100 -6.88 19.41 3.76
CA THR A 100 -6.81 19.75 5.19
C THR A 100 -6.42 21.21 5.42
N ALA A 101 -5.62 21.80 4.53
CA ALA A 101 -5.27 23.21 4.57
C ALA A 101 -6.43 24.17 4.20
N MET A 102 -7.53 23.65 3.64
CA MET A 102 -8.71 24.47 3.29
C MET A 102 -9.79 24.43 4.38
N ASP A 103 -9.69 23.50 5.34
CA ASP A 103 -10.70 23.28 6.39
C ASP A 103 -10.02 23.14 7.76
N ASP A 104 -9.63 24.30 8.31
CA ASP A 104 -8.91 24.42 9.58
C ASP A 104 -9.68 23.86 10.80
N ASN A 105 -11.01 23.70 10.69
CA ASN A 105 -11.84 23.20 11.79
C ASN A 105 -12.07 21.68 11.73
N ALA A 106 -11.95 21.06 10.55
CA ALA A 106 -12.18 19.63 10.39
C ALA A 106 -10.98 18.76 10.76
N TYR A 107 -9.76 19.31 10.70
CA TYR A 107 -8.52 18.55 10.88
C TYR A 107 -7.63 19.14 11.96
N SER A 108 -7.11 18.27 12.83
CA SER A 108 -6.21 18.69 13.90
C SER A 108 -4.82 19.05 13.36
N PRO A 109 -4.07 19.95 14.04
CA PRO A 109 -2.70 20.26 13.66
C PRO A 109 -1.77 19.03 13.73
N GLU A 110 -2.04 18.09 14.64
CA GLU A 110 -1.32 16.82 14.76
C GLU A 110 -1.52 15.94 13.52
N TYR A 111 -2.74 15.88 12.99
CA TYR A 111 -3.02 15.16 11.74
C TYR A 111 -2.28 15.79 10.55
N ASN A 112 -2.28 17.12 10.45
CA ASN A 112 -1.55 17.84 9.42
C ASN A 112 -0.03 17.57 9.48
N ALA A 113 0.55 17.61 10.69
CA ALA A 113 1.95 17.25 10.90
C ALA A 113 2.23 15.79 10.51
N PHE A 114 1.32 14.87 10.81
CA PHE A 114 1.41 13.47 10.41
C PHE A 114 1.45 13.31 8.88
N ILE A 115 0.56 13.97 8.14
CA ILE A 115 0.55 13.93 6.66
C ILE A 115 1.86 14.49 6.08
N LEU A 116 2.36 15.61 6.61
CA LEU A 116 3.64 16.19 6.19
C LEU A 116 4.81 15.22 6.40
N ASN A 117 4.84 14.53 7.55
CA ASN A 117 5.84 13.51 7.84
C ASN A 117 5.77 12.31 6.89
N LEU A 118 4.56 11.88 6.49
CA LEU A 118 4.40 10.82 5.50
C LEU A 118 4.95 11.23 4.13
N ILE A 119 4.65 12.45 3.68
CA ILE A 119 5.17 12.99 2.41
C ILE A 119 6.70 13.09 2.45
N ALA A 120 7.25 13.67 3.53
CA ALA A 120 8.69 13.77 3.71
C ALA A 120 9.35 12.39 3.71
N GLY A 121 8.77 11.41 4.41
CA GLY A 121 9.27 10.05 4.46
C GLY A 121 9.16 9.29 3.13
N ILE A 122 8.17 9.60 2.29
CA ILE A 122 8.12 9.05 0.92
C ILE A 122 9.24 9.64 0.08
N ASN A 123 9.41 10.97 0.12
CA ASN A 123 10.43 11.63 -0.68
C ASN A 123 11.82 11.15 -0.27
N ASP A 124 12.14 11.15 1.02
CA ASP A 124 13.44 10.70 1.53
C ASP A 124 13.77 9.25 1.14
N ARG A 125 12.82 8.32 1.29
CA ARG A 125 13.08 6.89 1.05
C ARG A 125 13.03 6.47 -0.41
N PHE A 126 12.32 7.20 -1.26
CA PHE A 126 12.03 6.78 -2.64
C PHE A 126 12.47 7.80 -3.70
N ASP A 127 13.22 8.85 -3.35
CA ASP A 127 13.75 9.84 -4.30
C ASP A 127 14.56 9.17 -5.43
N TYR A 128 15.29 8.11 -5.08
CA TYR A 128 16.17 7.41 -6.03
C TYR A 128 15.41 6.73 -7.18
N LEU A 129 14.12 6.40 -7.01
CA LEU A 129 13.35 5.63 -8.00
C LEU A 129 13.26 6.32 -9.36
N GLU A 130 13.23 7.66 -9.37
CA GLU A 130 13.18 8.46 -10.60
C GLU A 130 14.57 8.78 -11.16
N THR A 131 15.63 8.27 -10.52
CA THR A 131 17.03 8.43 -10.97
C THR A 131 17.69 7.10 -11.35
N ASP A 132 17.22 5.98 -10.78
CA ASP A 132 17.75 4.65 -11.07
C ASP A 132 17.25 4.15 -12.42
N GLU A 133 18.19 3.93 -13.34
CA GLU A 133 17.91 3.46 -14.70
C GLU A 133 17.10 2.16 -14.73
N THR A 134 17.28 1.27 -13.76
CA THR A 134 16.59 -0.03 -13.71
C THR A 134 15.09 0.17 -13.54
N PHE A 135 14.69 1.04 -12.61
CA PHE A 135 13.29 1.35 -12.35
C PHE A 135 12.68 2.14 -13.51
N ILE A 136 13.41 3.10 -14.06
CA ILE A 136 12.99 3.90 -15.21
C ILE A 136 12.74 2.99 -16.43
N LEU A 137 13.71 2.15 -16.78
CA LEU A 137 13.62 1.24 -17.92
C LEU A 137 12.50 0.21 -17.72
N ALA A 138 12.42 -0.41 -16.54
CA ALA A 138 11.35 -1.36 -16.25
C ALA A 138 9.96 -0.71 -16.43
N THR A 139 9.77 0.49 -15.87
CA THR A 139 8.51 1.23 -15.98
C THR A 139 8.21 1.66 -17.42
N ALA A 140 9.21 2.17 -18.15
CA ALA A 140 9.05 2.68 -19.51
C ALA A 140 8.80 1.57 -20.54
N LEU A 141 9.40 0.39 -20.35
CA LEU A 141 9.22 -0.76 -21.21
C LEU A 141 7.86 -1.45 -20.98
N ASP A 142 7.30 -1.32 -19.78
CA ASP A 142 6.02 -1.92 -19.44
C ASP A 142 4.86 -1.29 -20.24
N PRO A 143 4.15 -2.07 -21.07
CA PRO A 143 3.07 -1.55 -21.90
C PRO A 143 1.90 -0.99 -21.08
N ARG A 144 1.71 -1.43 -19.81
CA ARG A 144 0.63 -0.95 -18.94
C ARG A 144 0.73 0.54 -18.65
N TYR A 145 1.95 1.08 -18.62
CA TYR A 145 2.23 2.47 -18.26
C TYR A 145 2.48 3.37 -19.48
N LYS A 146 2.33 2.83 -20.71
CA LYS A 146 2.42 3.63 -21.93
C LYS A 146 1.17 4.49 -22.08
N LEU A 147 1.37 5.80 -22.11
CA LEU A 147 0.35 6.80 -22.38
C LEU A 147 -0.02 6.80 -23.88
N ARG A 148 -0.68 5.74 -24.38
CA ARG A 148 -1.32 5.65 -25.72
C ARG A 148 -0.50 6.20 -26.92
N THR A 149 0.52 5.49 -27.44
CA THR A 149 1.30 6.00 -28.61
C THR A 149 1.76 4.95 -29.64
N PHE A 150 0.98 3.90 -29.92
CA PHE A 150 1.21 3.12 -31.15
C PHE A 150 0.05 3.25 -32.12
N THR A 151 -0.26 4.47 -32.55
CA THR A 151 -0.68 4.69 -33.94
C THR A 151 0.60 4.77 -34.75
N LEU A 152 1.07 3.62 -35.23
CA LEU A 152 2.07 3.58 -36.29
C LEU A 152 1.48 4.31 -37.50
N GLN A 153 1.86 5.57 -37.72
CA GLN A 153 1.74 6.15 -39.05
C GLN A 153 2.76 5.41 -39.91
N SER A 154 2.29 4.37 -40.59
CA SER A 154 2.96 3.81 -41.76
C SER A 154 2.99 4.89 -42.83
N THR A 155 3.98 5.79 -42.77
CA THR A 155 4.36 6.59 -43.94
C THR A 155 5.04 5.65 -44.92
N SER A 156 4.22 4.97 -45.71
CA SER A 156 4.64 4.25 -46.89
C SER A 156 5.25 5.25 -47.88
N VAL A 157 6.49 4.97 -48.28
CA VAL A 157 7.14 5.24 -49.57
C VAL A 157 6.82 6.56 -50.27
N ASN A 158 7.85 7.37 -50.49
CA ASN A 158 8.32 7.67 -51.85
C ASN A 158 9.78 8.16 -51.79
N ALA A 159 10.70 7.23 -52.05
CA ALA A 159 12.01 7.59 -52.56
C ALA A 159 11.83 8.03 -54.02
N SER A 160 12.21 9.26 -54.34
CA SER A 160 12.43 9.69 -55.72
C SER A 160 13.79 10.40 -55.81
N ALA A 161 14.56 9.91 -56.77
CA ALA A 161 15.89 10.30 -57.20
C ALA A 161 16.03 11.80 -57.56
#